data_AF-A0A0Q0C107-F1
#
_entry.id   AF-A0A0Q0C107-F1
#
_cell.length_a   1.000
_cell.length_b   1.000
_cell.length_c   1.000
_cell.angle_alpha   90.00
_cell.angle_beta   90.00
_cell.angle_gamma   90.00
#
_symmetry.space_group_name_H-M   'P 1'
#
loop_
_entity.id
_entity.type
_entity.pdbx_description
1 polymer ?
#
loop_
_entity_poly.entity_id
_entity_poly.type
_entity_poly.pdbx_seq_one_letter_code
_entity_poly.pdbx_strand_id
1 'polypeptide(L)'
;MIAENDLLEEFGDVRRIRSDVFFFQDKMRTYTYNYWLQSSSAQDLLVVSENLKNDSFAIEVIDSAPSSLAVDKPTIYKLEKDFNGFTHGIAVPSEYHGYLKGTDGIDRRYLFLCLPIFRCEFSGNESPEEFRDLRLHFNPTLDWEREKHPKIRVYFDNPKTGAGVVEDGVFFRLDTLFNEINNLNGVSDGFIEVTNWKGAVIEILSPDHDKYLLIRNREDEEEISKADLIFLVNDFCCS
;
A
#
# COMPACT_ATOMS: atom_id res chain seq x y z
N MET A 1 12.33 16.06 -16.64
CA MET A 1 13.74 15.72 -16.47
C MET A 1 14.33 16.67 -15.46
N ILE A 2 14.54 16.15 -14.27
CA ILE A 2 15.08 16.90 -13.13
C ILE A 2 16.60 16.77 -13.16
N ALA A 3 17.32 17.88 -13.14
CA ALA A 3 18.78 17.91 -13.17
C ALA A 3 19.37 17.90 -11.76
N GLU A 4 20.64 17.51 -11.65
CA GLU A 4 21.40 17.54 -10.40
C GLU A 4 21.44 18.94 -9.78
N ASN A 5 21.56 19.98 -10.61
CA ASN A 5 21.58 21.38 -10.14
C ASN A 5 20.24 21.78 -9.49
N ASP A 6 19.12 21.34 -10.02
CA ASP A 6 17.78 21.62 -9.45
C ASP A 6 17.66 21.02 -8.03
N LEU A 7 18.31 19.87 -7.79
CA LEU A 7 18.36 19.24 -6.49
C LEU A 7 19.33 19.96 -5.53
N LEU A 8 20.47 20.43 -6.02
CA LEU A 8 21.48 21.11 -5.21
C LEU A 8 21.01 22.47 -4.66
N GLU A 9 19.99 23.08 -5.27
CA GLU A 9 19.37 24.31 -4.74
C GLU A 9 18.64 24.07 -3.42
N GLU A 10 18.05 22.88 -3.23
CA GLU A 10 17.26 22.51 -2.05
C GLU A 10 18.02 21.58 -1.09
N PHE A 11 18.84 20.68 -1.62
CA PHE A 11 19.52 19.62 -0.86
C PHE A 11 21.02 19.85 -0.83
N GLY A 12 21.57 20.00 0.39
CA GLY A 12 22.99 20.31 0.57
C GLY A 12 23.97 19.18 0.22
N ASP A 13 23.51 17.95 0.03
CA ASP A 13 24.35 16.79 -0.34
C ASP A 13 23.61 15.91 -1.37
N VAL A 14 23.91 16.14 -2.65
CA VAL A 14 23.44 15.35 -3.77
C VAL A 14 24.61 14.53 -4.30
N ARG A 15 24.44 13.21 -4.33
CA ARG A 15 25.45 12.25 -4.78
C ARG A 15 24.95 11.48 -5.99
N ARG A 16 25.70 11.53 -7.08
CA ARG A 16 25.45 10.69 -8.25
C ARG A 16 25.80 9.22 -7.96
N ILE A 17 24.82 8.31 -8.09
CA ILE A 17 24.98 6.85 -7.89
C ILE A 17 25.24 6.14 -9.22
N ARG A 18 24.50 6.54 -10.26
CA ARG A 18 24.63 6.10 -11.65
C ARG A 18 24.54 7.32 -12.55
N SER A 19 24.85 7.19 -13.84
CA SER A 19 24.78 8.30 -14.81
C SER A 19 23.45 9.05 -14.80
N ASP A 20 22.37 8.35 -14.49
CA ASP A 20 20.96 8.78 -14.50
C ASP A 20 20.32 8.75 -13.11
N VAL A 21 21.03 8.35 -12.04
CA VAL A 21 20.45 8.22 -10.68
C VAL A 21 21.19 9.09 -9.69
N PHE A 22 20.45 9.97 -9.03
CA PHE A 22 20.91 10.85 -7.96
C PHE A 22 20.37 10.40 -6.61
N PHE A 23 21.22 10.44 -5.59
CA PHE A 23 20.86 10.21 -4.20
C PHE A 23 20.95 11.52 -3.43
N PHE A 24 19.96 11.77 -2.58
CA PHE A 24 19.96 12.91 -1.66
C PHE A 24 19.13 12.55 -0.43
N GLN A 25 19.23 13.38 0.61
CA GLN A 25 18.57 13.11 1.90
C GLN A 25 17.93 14.35 2.46
N ASP A 26 16.88 14.14 3.25
CA ASP A 26 16.31 15.14 4.15
C ASP A 26 16.36 14.59 5.58
N LYS A 27 17.11 15.28 6.45
CA LYS A 27 17.40 14.84 7.82
C LYS A 27 16.50 15.58 8.79
N MET A 28 15.51 14.86 9.31
CA MET A 28 14.64 15.36 10.38
C MET A 28 15.24 15.07 11.75
N ARG A 29 14.60 15.59 12.80
CA ARG A 29 15.04 15.39 14.18
C ARG A 29 15.06 13.93 14.61
N THR A 30 14.12 13.12 14.12
CA THR A 30 13.87 11.74 14.58
C THR A 30 13.98 10.69 13.49
N TYR A 31 14.04 11.08 12.23
CA TYR A 31 14.13 10.18 11.09
C TYR A 31 14.87 10.86 9.93
N THR A 32 15.28 10.09 8.94
CA THR A 32 15.90 10.59 7.71
C THR A 32 15.18 10.03 6.50
N TYR A 33 14.76 10.89 5.58
CA TYR A 33 14.32 10.45 4.27
C TYR A 33 15.52 10.31 3.34
N ASN A 34 15.58 9.16 2.68
CA ASN A 34 16.55 8.82 1.66
C ASN A 34 15.84 8.83 0.31
N TYR A 35 16.34 9.61 -0.63
CA TYR A 35 15.76 9.76 -1.96
C TYR A 35 16.72 9.21 -3.01
N TRP A 36 16.17 8.45 -3.96
CA TRP A 36 16.84 8.06 -5.19
C TRP A 36 15.99 8.51 -6.37
N LEU A 37 16.52 9.44 -7.16
CA LEU A 37 15.84 9.98 -8.33
C LEU A 37 16.56 9.50 -9.59
N GLN A 38 15.90 8.65 -10.36
CA GLN A 38 16.27 8.42 -11.75
C GLN A 38 15.71 9.56 -12.60
N SER A 39 16.57 10.20 -13.40
CA SER A 39 16.18 11.25 -14.32
C SER A 39 16.43 10.82 -15.76
N SER A 40 15.40 10.91 -16.60
CA SER A 40 15.48 10.53 -18.01
C SER A 40 14.67 11.49 -18.90
N SER A 41 14.83 11.35 -20.21
CA SER A 41 14.06 12.13 -21.18
C SER A 41 12.58 11.73 -21.25
N ALA A 42 12.23 10.52 -20.79
CA ALA A 42 10.88 9.99 -20.86
C ALA A 42 10.08 10.24 -19.58
N GLN A 43 10.69 9.94 -18.43
CA GLN A 43 10.06 10.06 -17.11
C GLN A 43 11.12 10.16 -16.01
N ASP A 44 10.75 10.73 -14.89
CA ASP A 44 11.56 10.82 -13.68
C ASP A 44 10.98 9.86 -12.63
N LEU A 45 11.80 8.96 -12.07
CA LEU A 45 11.36 7.96 -11.08
C LEU A 45 12.00 8.27 -9.74
N LEU A 46 11.18 8.50 -8.73
CA LEU A 46 11.60 8.79 -7.37
C LEU A 46 11.30 7.60 -6.46
N VAL A 47 12.32 7.07 -5.81
CA VAL A 47 12.18 6.09 -4.73
C VAL A 47 12.53 6.76 -3.41
N VAL A 48 11.74 6.49 -2.37
CA VAL A 48 11.92 7.08 -1.04
C VAL A 48 11.89 5.99 0.02
N SER A 49 12.83 6.08 0.96
CA SER A 49 12.91 5.22 2.15
C SER A 49 13.10 6.08 3.40
N GLU A 50 12.42 5.72 4.48
CA GLU A 50 12.65 6.29 5.80
C GLU A 50 13.69 5.45 6.55
N ASN A 51 14.74 6.10 7.06
CA ASN A 51 15.83 5.57 7.88
C ASN A 51 16.75 4.53 7.22
N LEU A 52 16.22 3.62 6.39
CA LEU A 52 17.00 2.60 5.72
C LEU A 52 17.58 3.11 4.40
N LYS A 53 18.91 3.28 4.38
CA LYS A 53 19.64 3.53 3.13
C LYS A 53 20.04 2.21 2.48
N ASN A 54 19.46 1.90 1.33
CA ASN A 54 19.83 0.72 0.54
C ASN A 54 19.85 1.04 -0.96
N ASP A 55 21.01 1.48 -1.45
CA ASP A 55 21.21 1.90 -2.84
C ASP A 55 20.86 0.76 -3.83
N SER A 56 21.23 -0.49 -3.52
CA SER A 56 20.98 -1.64 -4.40
C SER A 56 19.48 -1.91 -4.56
N PHE A 57 18.71 -1.81 -3.48
CA PHE A 57 17.27 -2.07 -3.55
C PHE A 57 16.50 -0.89 -4.18
N ALA A 58 16.92 0.35 -3.92
CA ALA A 58 16.34 1.50 -4.62
C ALA A 58 16.53 1.40 -6.14
N ILE A 59 17.73 1.00 -6.59
CA ILE A 59 18.01 0.77 -8.01
C ILE A 59 17.17 -0.38 -8.57
N GLU A 60 16.98 -1.46 -7.83
CA GLU A 60 16.10 -2.57 -8.22
C GLU A 60 14.65 -2.12 -8.45
N VAL A 61 14.11 -1.28 -7.56
CA VAL A 61 12.75 -0.71 -7.70
C VAL A 61 12.64 0.20 -8.92
N ILE A 62 13.69 0.96 -9.23
CA ILE A 62 13.79 1.83 -10.42
C ILE A 62 13.88 0.99 -11.69
N ASP A 63 14.81 0.05 -11.75
CA ASP A 63 15.11 -0.73 -12.95
C ASP A 63 13.97 -1.71 -13.30
N SER A 64 13.19 -2.15 -12.29
CA SER A 64 11.97 -2.97 -12.49
C SER A 64 10.78 -2.17 -13.03
N ALA A 65 10.80 -0.84 -12.95
CA ALA A 65 9.67 -0.02 -13.34
C ALA A 65 9.49 0.00 -14.88
N PRO A 66 8.25 -0.02 -15.40
CA PRO A 66 8.00 0.09 -16.83
C PRO A 66 8.58 1.39 -17.41
N SER A 67 9.12 1.32 -18.63
CA SER A 67 9.69 2.48 -19.34
C SER A 67 8.68 3.55 -19.74
N SER A 68 7.38 3.25 -19.67
CA SER A 68 6.28 4.17 -19.96
C SER A 68 5.18 4.00 -18.93
N LEU A 69 5.07 4.97 -18.03
CA LEU A 69 4.04 5.02 -16.99
C LEU A 69 2.86 5.92 -17.39
N ALA A 70 1.67 5.54 -16.94
CA ALA A 70 0.46 6.33 -17.15
C ALA A 70 0.42 7.52 -16.16
N VAL A 71 0.24 8.75 -16.67
CA VAL A 71 0.28 9.97 -15.85
C VAL A 71 -0.98 10.21 -15.02
N ASP A 72 -2.03 9.42 -15.23
CA ASP A 72 -3.36 9.60 -14.65
C ASP A 72 -3.76 8.50 -13.66
N LYS A 73 -2.94 7.46 -13.49
CA LYS A 73 -3.25 6.33 -12.61
C LYS A 73 -2.00 5.61 -12.09
N PRO A 74 -2.11 4.87 -10.96
CA PRO A 74 -1.05 4.00 -10.50
C PRO A 74 -0.72 2.89 -11.50
N THR A 75 0.54 2.45 -11.48
CA THR A 75 1.00 1.28 -12.23
C THR A 75 1.69 0.31 -11.27
N ILE A 76 1.15 -0.89 -11.14
CA ILE A 76 1.78 -1.98 -10.38
C ILE A 76 2.66 -2.81 -11.32
N TYR A 77 3.87 -3.10 -10.88
CA TYR A 77 4.85 -3.90 -11.62
C TYR A 77 5.54 -4.90 -10.69
N LYS A 78 6.10 -5.96 -11.27
CA LYS A 78 6.82 -6.99 -10.52
C LYS A 78 8.28 -6.58 -10.36
N LEU A 79 8.87 -6.81 -9.19
CA LEU A 79 10.31 -6.63 -8.97
C LEU A 79 11.06 -7.84 -9.54
N GLU A 80 12.24 -7.62 -10.12
CA GLU A 80 13.05 -8.75 -10.60
C GLU A 80 13.64 -9.54 -9.43
N LYS A 81 13.94 -8.86 -8.32
CA LYS A 81 14.43 -9.44 -7.08
C LYS A 81 13.57 -9.05 -5.88
N ASP A 82 13.20 -10.05 -5.12
CA ASP A 82 12.52 -9.85 -3.84
C ASP A 82 13.48 -9.28 -2.79
N PHE A 83 12.99 -8.35 -1.99
CA PHE A 83 13.68 -7.81 -0.82
C PHE A 83 12.70 -7.73 0.34
N ASN A 84 13.02 -8.35 1.48
CA ASN A 84 12.14 -8.39 2.66
C ASN A 84 10.69 -8.81 2.34
N GLY A 85 10.50 -9.64 1.30
CA GLY A 85 9.20 -10.10 0.85
C GLY A 85 8.40 -9.10 0.00
N PHE A 86 8.91 -7.89 -0.26
CA PHE A 86 8.40 -7.06 -1.34
C PHE A 86 8.63 -7.78 -2.66
N THR A 87 7.55 -8.00 -3.40
CA THR A 87 7.55 -8.73 -4.69
C THR A 87 7.17 -7.82 -5.85
N HIS A 88 6.62 -6.64 -5.55
CA HIS A 88 6.07 -5.71 -6.52
C HIS A 88 6.49 -4.29 -6.17
N GLY A 89 6.46 -3.42 -7.18
CA GLY A 89 6.48 -1.98 -7.01
C GLY A 89 5.16 -1.36 -7.44
N ILE A 90 4.87 -0.17 -6.92
CA ILE A 90 3.82 0.70 -7.43
C ILE A 90 4.44 2.04 -7.81
N ALA A 91 4.23 2.47 -9.04
CA ALA A 91 4.56 3.80 -9.51
C ALA A 91 3.29 4.65 -9.54
N VAL A 92 3.29 5.78 -8.85
CA VAL A 92 2.16 6.71 -8.81
C VAL A 92 2.55 8.09 -9.36
N PRO A 93 1.67 8.74 -10.16
CA PRO A 93 1.92 10.08 -10.67
C PRO A 93 2.04 11.15 -9.58
N SER A 94 2.53 12.33 -9.96
CA SER A 94 2.76 13.44 -9.03
C SER A 94 1.51 14.00 -8.33
N GLU A 95 0.30 13.72 -8.81
CA GLU A 95 -0.95 14.04 -8.11
C GLU A 95 -1.16 13.19 -6.83
N TYR A 96 -0.51 12.03 -6.75
CA TYR A 96 -0.61 11.11 -5.61
C TYR A 96 0.39 11.45 -4.48
N HIS A 97 1.34 12.37 -4.70
CA HIS A 97 2.38 12.68 -3.71
C HIS A 97 2.84 14.14 -3.72
N GLY A 98 3.38 14.60 -2.58
CA GLY A 98 3.88 15.96 -2.40
C GLY A 98 5.36 16.18 -2.71
N TYR A 99 6.12 15.11 -3.01
CA TYR A 99 7.58 15.23 -3.18
C TYR A 99 7.96 16.22 -4.31
N LEU A 100 8.97 17.05 -4.01
CA LEU A 100 9.50 18.12 -4.86
C LEU A 100 8.46 19.19 -5.25
N LYS A 101 7.32 19.25 -4.56
CA LYS A 101 6.31 20.28 -4.80
C LYS A 101 6.79 21.60 -4.23
N GLY A 102 6.76 22.64 -5.06
CA GLY A 102 7.15 24.00 -4.67
C GLY A 102 8.62 24.31 -4.88
N THR A 103 9.41 23.37 -5.40
CA THR A 103 10.77 23.64 -5.87
C THR A 103 10.72 24.34 -7.22
N ASP A 104 11.29 25.54 -7.30
CA ASP A 104 11.34 26.31 -8.53
C ASP A 104 12.12 25.55 -9.62
N GLY A 105 11.68 25.63 -10.87
CA GLY A 105 12.34 24.96 -12.00
C GLY A 105 12.04 23.46 -12.16
N ILE A 106 11.47 22.78 -11.15
CA ILE A 106 11.15 21.34 -11.24
C ILE A 106 9.77 21.11 -11.91
N ASP A 107 9.79 20.51 -13.10
CA ASP A 107 8.58 20.00 -13.76
C ASP A 107 8.22 18.60 -13.26
N ARG A 108 7.10 18.49 -12.54
CA ARG A 108 6.61 17.26 -11.91
C ARG A 108 5.64 16.46 -12.78
N ARG A 109 5.33 16.91 -14.01
CA ARG A 109 4.31 16.25 -14.86
C ARG A 109 4.61 14.79 -15.17
N TYR A 110 5.89 14.43 -15.25
CA TYR A 110 6.36 13.07 -15.51
C TYR A 110 7.21 12.52 -14.35
N LEU A 111 7.01 13.07 -13.15
CA LEU A 111 7.62 12.58 -11.92
C LEU A 111 6.70 11.53 -11.30
N PHE A 112 7.23 10.33 -11.09
CA PHE A 112 6.52 9.23 -10.46
C PHE A 112 7.20 8.85 -9.15
N LEU A 113 6.40 8.63 -8.12
CA LEU A 113 6.87 8.00 -6.89
C LEU A 113 6.75 6.48 -7.04
N CYS A 114 7.88 5.79 -6.99
CA CYS A 114 7.99 4.35 -7.01
C CYS A 114 8.18 3.81 -5.58
N LEU A 115 7.26 2.97 -5.12
CA LEU A 115 7.30 2.37 -3.78
C LEU A 115 7.36 0.85 -3.89
N PRO A 116 8.27 0.18 -3.14
CA PRO A 116 8.22 -1.27 -2.99
C PRO A 116 7.01 -1.67 -2.13
N ILE A 117 6.28 -2.67 -2.58
CA ILE A 117 5.03 -3.13 -1.96
C ILE A 117 4.97 -4.65 -1.86
N PHE A 118 4.25 -5.12 -0.85
CA PHE A 118 3.68 -6.47 -0.93
C PHE A 118 2.47 -6.40 -1.87
N ARG A 119 2.26 -7.43 -2.70
CA ARG A 119 1.22 -7.37 -3.74
C ARG A 119 -0.16 -7.05 -3.17
N CYS A 120 -0.45 -7.49 -1.95
CA CYS A 120 -1.73 -7.29 -1.30
C CYS A 120 -2.00 -5.88 -0.78
N GLU A 121 -1.02 -4.98 -0.80
CA GLU A 121 -1.14 -3.66 -0.17
C GLU A 121 -1.93 -2.64 -1.00
N PHE A 122 -2.00 -2.81 -2.32
CA PHE A 122 -2.68 -1.89 -3.23
C PHE A 122 -3.32 -2.66 -4.40
N SER A 123 -4.48 -2.19 -4.87
CA SER A 123 -5.13 -2.74 -6.06
C SER A 123 -4.52 -2.19 -7.35
N GLY A 124 -4.06 -0.93 -7.34
CA GLY A 124 -3.63 -0.18 -8.52
C GLY A 124 -4.74 0.70 -9.12
N ASN A 125 -5.92 0.72 -8.51
CA ASN A 125 -7.07 1.52 -8.93
C ASN A 125 -7.44 2.61 -7.91
N GLU A 126 -6.58 2.85 -6.92
CA GLU A 126 -6.79 3.88 -5.91
C GLU A 126 -6.92 5.28 -6.54
N SER A 127 -7.83 6.09 -6.01
CA SER A 127 -7.80 7.54 -6.24
C SER A 127 -6.61 8.18 -5.49
N PRO A 128 -6.22 9.42 -5.83
CA PRO A 128 -5.19 10.14 -5.08
C PRO A 128 -5.50 10.26 -3.59
N GLU A 129 -6.77 10.49 -3.24
CA GLU A 129 -7.25 10.59 -1.86
C GLU A 129 -7.16 9.26 -1.14
N GLU A 130 -7.63 8.19 -1.77
CA GLU A 130 -7.59 6.83 -1.21
C GLU A 130 -6.16 6.35 -0.98
N PHE A 131 -5.29 6.53 -1.97
CA PHE A 131 -3.87 6.18 -1.86
C PHE A 131 -3.19 6.95 -0.72
N ARG A 132 -3.51 8.24 -0.56
CA ARG A 132 -2.99 9.06 0.53
C ARG A 132 -3.48 8.56 1.88
N ASP A 133 -4.77 8.25 2.01
CA ASP A 133 -5.36 7.74 3.25
C ASP A 133 -4.74 6.39 3.66
N LEU A 134 -4.65 5.45 2.71
CA LEU A 134 -3.99 4.16 2.90
C LEU A 134 -2.55 4.32 3.39
N ARG A 135 -1.77 5.20 2.76
CA ARG A 135 -0.37 5.43 3.16
C ARG A 135 -0.20 6.08 4.52
N LEU A 136 -1.10 6.99 4.89
CA LEU A 136 -0.98 7.73 6.16
C LEU A 136 -1.45 6.91 7.36
N HIS A 137 -2.48 6.08 7.18
CA HIS A 137 -3.17 5.46 8.31
C HIS A 137 -3.03 3.93 8.37
N PHE A 138 -2.73 3.26 7.25
CA PHE A 138 -2.80 1.79 7.15
C PHE A 138 -1.51 1.13 6.71
N ASN A 139 -0.75 1.74 5.79
CA ASN A 139 0.45 1.16 5.19
C ASN A 139 1.63 2.15 5.24
N PRO A 140 2.62 1.95 6.12
CA PRO A 140 3.80 2.81 6.23
C PRO A 140 4.79 2.56 5.08
N THR A 141 4.43 2.91 3.84
CA THR A 141 5.17 2.51 2.63
C THR A 141 6.64 2.97 2.55
N LEU A 142 7.05 3.91 3.39
CA LEU A 142 8.44 4.40 3.47
C LEU A 142 9.30 3.57 4.41
N ASP A 143 8.68 2.80 5.31
CA ASP A 143 9.35 1.82 6.15
C ASP A 143 9.56 0.54 5.34
N TRP A 144 10.80 0.28 4.96
CA TRP A 144 11.20 -0.90 4.18
C TRP A 144 11.49 -2.14 5.04
N GLU A 145 11.32 -2.01 6.36
CA GLU A 145 11.42 -3.11 7.33
C GLU A 145 10.04 -3.54 7.85
N ARG A 146 8.96 -2.90 7.37
CA ARG A 146 7.58 -3.20 7.74
C ARG A 146 7.15 -4.63 7.36
N GLU A 147 6.15 -5.13 8.08
CA GLU A 147 5.41 -6.35 7.70
C GLU A 147 4.32 -6.04 6.65
N LYS A 148 3.60 -7.08 6.20
CA LYS A 148 2.54 -6.93 5.19
C LYS A 148 1.34 -6.16 5.75
N HIS A 149 0.87 -5.15 5.01
CA HIS A 149 -0.34 -4.40 5.33
C HIS A 149 -1.38 -4.48 4.20
N PRO A 150 -2.11 -5.60 4.04
CA PRO A 150 -3.03 -5.76 2.92
C PRO A 150 -4.11 -4.67 2.92
N LYS A 151 -4.54 -4.28 1.72
CA LYS A 151 -5.70 -3.42 1.53
C LYS A 151 -6.96 -4.24 1.77
N ILE A 152 -7.72 -3.85 2.80
CA ILE A 152 -8.96 -4.52 3.18
C ILE A 152 -10.04 -3.46 3.40
N ARG A 153 -11.17 -3.62 2.73
CA ARG A 153 -12.38 -2.83 2.98
C ARG A 153 -13.41 -3.72 3.65
N VAL A 154 -13.98 -3.26 4.76
CA VAL A 154 -14.92 -4.03 5.57
C VAL A 154 -16.25 -3.31 5.64
N TYR A 155 -17.33 -4.02 5.34
CA TYR A 155 -18.72 -3.60 5.59
C TYR A 155 -19.32 -4.56 6.61
N PHE A 156 -19.83 -4.05 7.73
CA PHE A 156 -20.32 -4.92 8.80
C PHE A 156 -21.42 -4.26 9.61
N ASP A 157 -22.24 -5.10 10.24
CA ASP A 157 -23.20 -4.70 11.26
C ASP A 157 -23.12 -5.70 12.43
N ASN A 158 -22.95 -5.17 13.64
CA ASN A 158 -22.94 -5.93 14.88
C ASN A 158 -23.96 -5.33 15.87
N PRO A 159 -25.22 -5.81 15.86
CA PRO A 159 -26.27 -5.31 16.74
C PRO A 159 -25.95 -5.44 18.24
N LYS A 160 -25.07 -6.38 18.62
CA LYS A 160 -24.69 -6.61 20.03
C LYS A 160 -23.81 -5.49 20.58
N THR A 161 -22.90 -4.96 19.77
CA THR A 161 -22.02 -3.85 20.16
C THR A 161 -22.58 -2.49 19.74
N GLY A 162 -23.55 -2.48 18.82
CA GLY A 162 -24.04 -1.26 18.16
C GLY A 162 -23.03 -0.69 17.16
N ALA A 163 -21.97 -1.42 16.85
CA ALA A 163 -20.97 -1.04 15.86
C ALA A 163 -21.41 -1.51 14.47
N GLY A 164 -21.19 -0.67 13.47
CA GLY A 164 -21.43 -0.99 12.08
C GLY A 164 -20.94 0.14 11.20
N VAL A 165 -20.86 -0.11 9.90
CA VAL A 165 -20.45 0.88 8.91
C VAL A 165 -21.46 0.90 7.76
N VAL A 166 -21.53 2.03 7.06
CA VAL A 166 -22.38 2.19 5.87
C VAL A 166 -21.94 1.25 4.74
N GLU A 167 -22.81 1.00 3.75
CA GLU A 167 -22.60 0.01 2.67
C GLU A 167 -21.28 0.17 1.88
N ASP A 168 -20.71 1.38 1.84
CA ASP A 168 -19.39 1.62 1.24
C ASP A 168 -18.22 1.08 2.07
N GLY A 169 -18.46 0.49 3.24
CA GLY A 169 -17.43 -0.04 4.13
C GLY A 169 -16.37 0.99 4.51
N VAL A 170 -15.33 0.53 5.20
CA VAL A 170 -14.18 1.35 5.59
C VAL A 170 -12.90 0.51 5.55
N PHE A 171 -11.74 1.17 5.47
CA PHE A 171 -10.45 0.47 5.51
C PHE A 171 -10.14 -0.04 6.91
N PHE A 172 -9.71 -1.30 6.98
CA PHE A 172 -9.33 -1.98 8.21
C PHE A 172 -7.88 -2.44 8.14
N ARG A 173 -7.23 -2.50 9.31
CA ARG A 173 -6.04 -3.33 9.53
C ARG A 173 -6.48 -4.77 9.85
N LEU A 174 -5.63 -5.76 9.56
CA LEU A 174 -5.94 -7.18 9.79
C LEU A 174 -6.32 -7.48 11.25
N ASP A 175 -5.58 -6.92 12.20
CA ASP A 175 -5.84 -7.07 13.63
C ASP A 175 -7.21 -6.52 14.03
N THR A 176 -7.62 -5.39 13.44
CA THR A 176 -8.94 -4.79 13.62
C THR A 176 -10.03 -5.71 13.10
N LEU A 177 -9.84 -6.30 11.90
CA LEU A 177 -10.76 -7.29 11.34
C LEU A 177 -10.90 -8.52 12.24
N PHE A 178 -9.79 -9.08 12.73
CA PHE A 178 -9.84 -10.25 13.62
C PHE A 178 -10.55 -9.95 14.94
N ASN A 179 -10.41 -8.73 15.46
CA ASN A 179 -11.18 -8.29 16.63
C ASN A 179 -12.67 -8.22 16.33
N GLU A 180 -13.09 -7.71 15.18
CA GLU A 180 -14.51 -7.69 14.82
C GLU A 180 -15.08 -9.10 14.59
N ILE A 181 -14.31 -10.01 13.98
CA ILE A 181 -14.70 -11.43 13.89
C ILE A 181 -14.91 -12.04 15.28
N ASN A 182 -14.06 -11.70 16.25
CA ASN A 182 -14.26 -12.14 17.64
C ASN A 182 -15.53 -11.57 18.27
N ASN A 183 -15.85 -10.30 17.98
CA ASN A 183 -17.03 -9.62 18.50
C ASN A 183 -18.33 -10.14 17.89
N LEU A 184 -18.27 -10.73 16.69
CA LEU A 184 -19.41 -11.32 16.00
C LEU A 184 -19.90 -12.62 16.65
N ASN A 185 -19.11 -13.27 17.51
CA ASN A 185 -19.42 -14.60 18.07
C ASN A 185 -20.83 -14.67 18.72
N GLY A 186 -21.70 -15.50 18.13
CA GLY A 186 -23.07 -15.75 18.57
C GLY A 186 -24.04 -14.60 18.33
N VAL A 187 -23.77 -13.73 17.35
CA VAL A 187 -24.66 -12.63 16.94
C VAL A 187 -25.44 -13.05 15.70
N SER A 188 -26.69 -13.50 15.91
CA SER A 188 -27.52 -14.12 14.86
C SER A 188 -27.87 -13.21 13.68
N ASP A 189 -28.02 -11.91 13.93
CA ASP A 189 -28.38 -10.91 12.93
C ASP A 189 -27.19 -10.02 12.52
N GLY A 190 -25.97 -10.42 12.88
CA GLY A 190 -24.74 -9.71 12.55
C GLY A 190 -24.00 -10.35 11.38
N PHE A 191 -23.23 -9.55 10.67
CA PHE A 191 -22.39 -10.01 9.56
C PHE A 191 -21.13 -9.15 9.41
N ILE A 192 -20.11 -9.70 8.75
CA ILE A 192 -18.93 -8.97 8.29
C ILE A 192 -18.66 -9.35 6.83
N GLU A 193 -18.79 -8.41 5.91
CA GLU A 193 -18.35 -8.50 4.52
C GLU A 193 -16.94 -7.92 4.39
N VAL A 194 -16.02 -8.69 3.80
CA VAL A 194 -14.61 -8.34 3.61
C VAL A 194 -14.30 -8.30 2.12
N THR A 195 -13.87 -7.14 1.62
CA THR A 195 -13.35 -6.96 0.26
C THR A 195 -11.82 -6.86 0.29
N ASN A 196 -11.13 -7.72 -0.45
CA ASN A 196 -9.65 -7.68 -0.53
C ASN A 196 -9.14 -6.74 -1.65
N TRP A 197 -7.82 -6.65 -1.76
CA TRP A 197 -7.13 -5.82 -2.76
C TRP A 197 -7.45 -6.17 -4.22
N LYS A 198 -7.91 -7.40 -4.51
CA LYS A 198 -8.35 -7.84 -5.85
C LYS A 198 -9.80 -7.46 -6.14
N GLY A 199 -10.54 -6.94 -5.16
CA GLY A 199 -11.98 -6.73 -5.24
C GLY A 199 -12.79 -8.02 -5.04
N ALA A 200 -12.17 -9.12 -4.59
CA ALA A 200 -12.90 -10.32 -4.20
C ALA A 200 -13.58 -10.07 -2.85
N VAL A 201 -14.70 -10.77 -2.61
CA VAL A 201 -15.54 -10.59 -1.44
C VAL A 201 -15.80 -11.92 -0.74
N ILE A 202 -15.71 -11.91 0.59
CA ILE A 202 -16.21 -12.97 1.48
C ILE A 202 -17.12 -12.35 2.53
N GLU A 203 -18.04 -13.15 3.06
CA GLU A 203 -18.93 -12.74 4.14
C GLU A 203 -18.82 -13.74 5.31
N ILE A 204 -18.91 -13.23 6.53
CA ILE A 204 -18.74 -13.98 7.76
C ILE A 204 -19.98 -13.76 8.62
N LEU A 205 -20.61 -14.86 9.05
CA LEU A 205 -21.72 -14.87 9.99
C LEU A 205 -21.36 -15.67 11.23
N SER A 206 -22.05 -15.43 12.34
CA SER A 206 -21.95 -16.27 13.54
C SER A 206 -23.34 -16.48 14.18
N PRO A 207 -24.16 -17.38 13.61
CA PRO A 207 -25.57 -17.51 14.00
C PRO A 207 -25.80 -18.02 15.43
N ASP A 208 -24.78 -18.65 16.03
CA ASP A 208 -24.83 -19.25 17.37
C ASP A 208 -23.42 -19.22 17.98
N HIS A 209 -23.33 -19.38 19.30
CA HIS A 209 -22.06 -19.35 20.03
C HIS A 209 -21.08 -20.39 19.50
N ASP A 210 -19.87 -19.94 19.17
CA ASP A 210 -18.78 -20.70 18.56
C ASP A 210 -19.09 -21.37 17.22
N LYS A 211 -20.17 -20.94 16.54
CA LYS A 211 -20.46 -21.31 15.15
C LYS A 211 -20.13 -20.14 14.24
N TYR A 212 -19.33 -20.40 13.22
CA TYR A 212 -19.02 -19.43 12.17
C TYR A 212 -19.39 -20.00 10.82
N LEU A 213 -19.99 -19.17 9.98
CA LEU A 213 -20.26 -19.47 8.59
C LEU A 213 -19.41 -18.52 7.74
N LEU A 214 -18.73 -19.09 6.75
CA LEU A 214 -18.00 -18.33 5.74
C LEU A 214 -18.73 -18.49 4.41
N ILE A 215 -19.18 -17.38 3.85
CA ILE A 215 -19.85 -17.33 2.55
C ILE A 215 -18.85 -16.79 1.52
N ARG A 216 -18.60 -17.58 0.47
CA ARG A 216 -17.77 -17.16 -0.67
C ARG A 216 -18.64 -16.92 -1.89
N ASN A 217 -18.27 -15.94 -2.71
CA ASN A 217 -18.98 -15.59 -3.95
C ASN A 217 -20.50 -15.35 -3.77
N ARG A 218 -20.95 -15.00 -2.55
CA ARG A 218 -22.36 -14.79 -2.18
C ARG A 218 -23.28 -16.02 -2.32
N GLU A 219 -22.72 -17.22 -2.47
CA GLU A 219 -23.50 -18.44 -2.68
C GLU A 219 -23.00 -19.64 -1.86
N ASP A 220 -21.68 -19.75 -1.64
CA ASP A 220 -21.07 -20.92 -1.01
C ASP A 220 -20.94 -20.74 0.51
N GLU A 221 -21.98 -21.15 1.25
CA GLU A 221 -21.99 -21.16 2.72
C GLU A 221 -21.28 -22.41 3.28
N GLU A 222 -20.26 -22.18 4.12
CA GLU A 222 -19.47 -23.24 4.77
C GLU A 222 -19.41 -23.00 6.29
N GLU A 223 -19.81 -23.98 7.09
CA GLU A 223 -19.52 -23.98 8.53
C GLU A 223 -18.04 -24.25 8.78
N ILE A 224 -17.40 -23.39 9.56
CA ILE A 224 -15.96 -23.40 9.75
C ILE A 224 -15.57 -23.15 11.21
N SER A 225 -14.48 -23.78 11.66
CA SER A 225 -13.92 -23.50 12.98
C SER A 225 -13.36 -22.08 13.02
N LYS A 226 -13.38 -21.45 14.20
CA LYS A 226 -12.80 -20.11 14.37
C LYS A 226 -11.32 -20.04 13.95
N ALA A 227 -10.53 -21.07 14.24
CA ALA A 227 -9.11 -21.11 13.90
C ALA A 227 -8.90 -21.14 12.39
N ASP A 228 -9.66 -21.99 11.69
CA ASP A 228 -9.61 -22.10 10.23
C ASP A 228 -10.15 -20.84 9.56
N LEU A 229 -11.21 -20.22 10.11
CA LEU A 229 -11.72 -18.94 9.63
C LEU A 229 -10.65 -17.85 9.66
N ILE A 230 -9.96 -17.66 10.80
CA ILE A 230 -8.90 -16.65 10.92
C ILE A 230 -7.76 -16.92 9.91
N PHE A 231 -7.37 -18.19 9.75
CA PHE A 231 -6.37 -18.57 8.77
C PHE A 231 -6.81 -18.24 7.34
N LEU A 232 -8.03 -18.61 6.95
CA LEU A 232 -8.56 -18.36 5.60
C LEU A 232 -8.78 -16.88 5.31
N VAL A 233 -9.25 -16.11 6.29
CA VAL A 233 -9.40 -14.65 6.14
C VAL A 233 -8.03 -13.99 5.96
N ASN A 234 -7.02 -14.43 6.70
CA ASN A 234 -5.65 -13.94 6.54
C ASN A 234 -5.10 -14.26 5.14
N ASP A 235 -5.25 -15.50 4.67
CA ASP A 235 -4.83 -15.92 3.33
C ASP A 235 -5.57 -15.13 2.26
N PHE A 236 -6.90 -15.00 2.37
CA PHE A 236 -7.73 -14.24 1.46
C PHE A 236 -7.30 -12.76 1.31
N CYS A 237 -6.85 -12.14 2.40
CA CYS A 237 -6.39 -10.76 2.39
C CYS A 237 -4.96 -10.62 1.87
N CYS A 238 -4.09 -11.63 2.06
CA CYS A 238 -2.66 -11.53 1.80
C CYS A 238 -2.19 -12.17 0.48
N SER A 239 -2.99 -13.05 -0.13
CA SER A 239 -2.65 -13.83 -1.31
C SER A 239 -3.11 -13.23 -2.64
#